data_AF-G3Y6K0-F1
#
_entry.id   AF-G3Y6K0-F1
#
_cell.length_a   1.000
_cell.length_b   1.000
_cell.length_c   1.000
_cell.angle_alpha   90.00
_cell.angle_beta   90.00
_cell.angle_gamma   90.00
#
_symmetry.space_group_name_H-M   'P 1'
#
loop_
_entity.id
_entity.type
_entity.pdbx_description
1 polymer ?
#
loop_
_entity_poly.entity_id
_entity_poly.type
_entity_poly.pdbx_seq_one_letter_code
_entity_poly.pdbx_strand_id
1 'polypeptide(L)'
;VQAFCSPLMEATGGRGADIVSNSLAGPLLHASWACVAPFGKIIEPGNHSFKIAFFGMDLFQIYLDNVMIYDSVIKRITELYNQGNIIPIRPVTLFEAHDIAEAFRYMQQGNPIGKINLRMPDGSCVPESDKEIICEHEAAGCHVQCVRGIVASPTHVRSAVSNCKRP
;
A
#
# COMPACT_ATOMS: atom_id res chain seq x y z
N VAL A 1 -9.57 27.15 -11.30
CA VAL A 1 -8.91 25.91 -10.82
C VAL A 1 -7.68 26.25 -9.96
N GLN A 2 -7.81 27.21 -9.03
CA GLN A 2 -6.72 27.75 -8.20
C GLN A 2 -7.01 27.64 -6.69
N ALA A 3 -8.09 26.96 -6.30
CA ALA A 3 -8.70 27.10 -4.99
C ALA A 3 -7.76 26.79 -3.81
N PHE A 4 -6.75 25.92 -3.98
CA PHE A 4 -5.78 25.62 -2.92
C PHE A 4 -4.48 26.43 -3.01
N CYS A 5 -4.06 26.85 -4.21
CA CYS A 5 -2.71 27.42 -4.35
C CYS A 5 -2.66 28.88 -3.87
N SER A 6 -3.69 29.69 -4.14
CA SER A 6 -3.80 31.03 -3.57
C SER A 6 -3.75 31.06 -2.03
N PRO A 7 -4.59 30.30 -1.29
CA PRO A 7 -4.53 30.30 0.17
C PRO A 7 -3.22 29.70 0.71
N LEU A 8 -2.60 28.75 0.02
CA LEU A 8 -1.28 28.24 0.41
C LEU A 8 -0.20 29.32 0.27
N MET A 9 -0.18 30.05 -0.84
CA MET A 9 0.79 31.11 -1.07
C MET A 9 0.59 32.25 -0.06
N GLU A 10 -0.66 32.60 0.25
CA GLU A 10 -0.96 33.58 1.30
C GLU A 10 -0.43 33.13 2.68
N ALA A 11 -0.76 31.89 3.09
CA ALA A 11 -0.32 31.33 4.37
C ALA A 11 1.20 31.18 4.49
N THR A 12 1.92 31.11 3.37
CA THR A 12 3.38 30.97 3.31
C THR A 12 4.10 32.29 2.97
N GLY A 13 3.39 33.42 2.95
CA GLY A 13 3.98 34.73 2.62
C GLY A 13 4.56 34.80 1.20
N GLY A 14 3.98 34.03 0.28
CA GLY A 14 4.41 33.91 -1.11
C GLY A 14 5.60 32.97 -1.32
N ARG A 15 6.10 32.28 -0.28
CA ARG A 15 7.27 31.39 -0.41
C ARG A 15 6.92 30.05 -1.07
N GLY A 16 5.75 29.48 -0.79
CA GLY A 16 5.40 28.10 -1.14
C GLY A 16 5.85 27.07 -0.11
N ALA A 17 5.69 25.79 -0.44
CA ALA A 17 6.01 24.65 0.43
C ALA A 17 7.32 23.96 0.05
N ASP A 18 8.09 23.52 1.05
CA ASP A 18 9.35 22.78 0.81
C ASP A 18 9.11 21.39 0.21
N ILE A 19 8.01 20.74 0.59
CA ILE A 19 7.59 19.44 0.08
C ILE A 19 6.12 19.50 -0.30
N VAL A 20 5.81 19.17 -1.54
CA VAL A 20 4.44 19.00 -2.03
C VAL A 20 4.21 17.51 -2.32
N SER A 21 3.25 16.88 -1.67
CA SER A 21 2.80 15.53 -2.05
C SER A 21 1.55 15.66 -2.91
N ASN A 22 1.65 15.29 -4.19
CA ASN A 22 0.58 15.49 -5.16
C ASN A 22 -0.02 14.15 -5.59
N SER A 23 -1.35 14.09 -5.65
CA SER A 23 -2.11 12.99 -6.28
C SER A 23 -3.15 13.52 -7.28
N LEU A 24 -3.07 14.80 -7.63
CA LEU A 24 -4.00 15.47 -8.55
C LEU A 24 -3.47 15.41 -9.98
N ALA A 25 -4.37 15.37 -10.95
CA ALA A 25 -4.06 15.30 -12.37
C ALA A 25 -4.44 16.59 -13.13
N GLY A 26 -3.93 16.72 -14.35
CA GLY A 26 -4.31 17.78 -15.29
C GLY A 26 -3.95 19.19 -14.77
N PRO A 27 -4.82 20.21 -14.93
CA PRO A 27 -4.52 21.58 -14.50
C PRO A 27 -4.18 21.72 -13.01
N LEU A 28 -4.68 20.82 -12.17
CA LEU A 28 -4.38 20.83 -10.73
C LEU A 28 -2.96 20.35 -10.41
N LEU A 29 -2.38 19.46 -11.23
CA LEU A 29 -0.97 19.08 -11.12
C LEU A 29 -0.05 20.30 -11.32
N HIS A 30 -0.31 21.07 -12.38
CA HIS A 30 0.45 22.29 -12.66
C HIS A 30 0.28 23.34 -11.56
N ALA A 31 -0.91 23.44 -10.97
CA ALA A 31 -1.14 24.28 -9.80
C ALA A 31 -0.30 23.81 -8.59
N SER A 32 -0.16 22.50 -8.37
CA SER A 32 0.69 21.96 -7.30
C SER A 32 2.17 22.32 -7.50
N TRP A 33 2.65 22.42 -8.74
CA TRP A 33 4.02 22.85 -9.05
C TRP A 33 4.28 24.31 -8.69
N ALA A 34 3.31 25.19 -8.98
CA ALA A 34 3.42 26.62 -8.66
C ALA A 34 3.48 26.89 -7.14
N CYS A 35 3.10 25.89 -6.34
CA CYS A 35 3.10 25.94 -4.88
C CYS A 35 4.43 25.46 -4.25
N VAL A 36 5.42 25.01 -5.04
CA VAL A 36 6.72 24.52 -4.54
C VAL A 36 7.67 25.71 -4.29
N ALA A 37 8.24 25.77 -3.09
CA ALA A 37 9.23 26.79 -2.72
C ALA A 37 10.57 26.60 -3.46
N PRO A 38 11.43 27.64 -3.55
CA PRO A 38 12.80 27.46 -4.03
C PRO A 38 13.52 26.32 -3.31
N PHE A 39 14.17 25.42 -4.06
CA PHE A 39 14.82 24.19 -3.58
C PHE A 39 13.88 23.11 -3.00
N GLY A 40 12.57 23.34 -3.06
CA GLY A 40 11.56 22.37 -2.67
C GLY A 40 11.46 21.17 -3.62
N LYS A 41 10.70 20.17 -3.21
CA LYS A 41 10.49 18.92 -3.96
C LYS A 41 9.01 18.63 -4.08
N ILE A 42 8.64 18.02 -5.19
CA ILE A 42 7.33 17.43 -5.35
C ILE A 42 7.46 15.90 -5.35
N ILE A 43 6.59 15.24 -4.59
CA ILE A 43 6.49 13.80 -4.47
C ILE A 43 5.15 13.41 -5.08
N GLU A 44 5.19 12.52 -6.07
CA GLU A 44 3.99 11.99 -6.70
C GLU A 44 4.02 10.46 -6.56
N PRO A 45 3.01 9.84 -5.94
CA PRO A 45 2.89 8.40 -5.94
C PRO A 45 2.42 7.94 -7.32
N GLY A 46 3.36 7.48 -8.17
CA GLY A 46 3.06 6.95 -9.50
C GLY A 46 4.28 6.84 -10.43
N ASN A 47 4.15 6.04 -11.48
CA ASN A 47 5.19 5.72 -12.46
C ASN A 47 5.40 6.81 -13.54
N HIS A 48 5.25 8.09 -13.21
CA HIS A 48 5.38 9.16 -14.20
C HIS A 48 6.70 9.92 -14.04
N SER A 49 7.66 9.60 -14.90
CA SER A 49 9.01 10.17 -14.92
C SER A 49 9.04 11.63 -15.41
N PHE A 50 9.01 12.63 -14.52
CA PHE A 50 9.28 14.02 -14.91
C PHE A 50 10.41 14.68 -14.09
N LYS A 51 11.20 15.52 -14.76
CA LYS A 51 12.56 15.94 -14.38
C LYS A 51 12.62 17.22 -13.50
N ILE A 52 11.98 17.23 -12.33
CA ILE A 52 12.22 18.24 -11.28
C ILE A 52 12.18 17.53 -9.93
N ALA A 53 13.34 17.17 -9.36
CA ALA A 53 13.50 16.44 -8.09
C ALA A 53 12.27 15.60 -7.69
N PHE A 54 11.85 14.75 -8.64
CA PHE A 54 10.58 14.06 -8.61
C PHE A 54 10.85 12.68 -8.04
N PHE A 55 10.29 12.42 -6.86
CA PHE A 55 10.36 11.09 -6.29
C PHE A 55 9.05 10.38 -6.65
N GLY A 56 9.04 9.75 -7.81
CA GLY A 56 8.09 8.67 -8.08
C GLY A 56 8.41 7.55 -7.10
N MET A 57 7.68 7.45 -6.00
CA MET A 57 7.90 6.39 -5.03
C MET A 57 7.10 5.15 -5.42
N ASP A 58 7.76 4.28 -6.16
CA ASP A 58 7.31 2.90 -6.35
C ASP A 58 8.13 2.00 -5.41
N LEU A 59 7.51 1.59 -4.29
CA LEU A 59 8.15 0.69 -3.33
C LEU A 59 8.47 -0.68 -3.93
N PHE A 60 7.74 -1.12 -4.95
CA PHE A 60 8.02 -2.36 -5.66
C PHE A 60 9.26 -2.21 -6.55
N GLN A 61 9.39 -1.09 -7.26
CA GLN A 61 10.60 -0.81 -8.03
C GLN A 61 11.83 -0.67 -7.12
N ILE A 62 11.70 0.00 -5.97
CA ILE A 62 12.78 0.10 -4.97
C ILE A 62 13.20 -1.29 -4.47
N TYR A 63 12.23 -2.19 -4.23
CA TYR A 63 12.52 -3.57 -3.86
C TYR A 63 13.33 -4.31 -4.95
N LEU A 64 12.94 -4.17 -6.21
CA LEU A 64 13.64 -4.81 -7.34
C LEU A 64 15.05 -4.26 -7.56
N ASP A 65 15.21 -2.94 -7.46
CA ASP A 65 16.47 -2.28 -7.81
C ASP A 65 17.46 -2.23 -6.65
N ASN A 66 16.97 -2.10 -5.41
CA ASN A 66 17.83 -1.91 -4.24
C ASN A 66 17.17 -2.39 -2.94
N VAL A 67 17.34 -3.69 -2.67
CA VAL A 67 16.86 -4.35 -1.46
C VAL A 67 17.34 -3.68 -0.16
N MET A 68 18.56 -3.11 -0.14
CA MET A 68 19.09 -2.45 1.06
C MET A 68 18.31 -1.18 1.43
N ILE A 69 17.90 -0.40 0.42
CA ILE A 69 17.04 0.77 0.63
C ILE A 69 15.66 0.31 1.07
N TYR A 70 15.11 -0.71 0.43
CA TYR A 70 13.82 -1.27 0.79
C TYR A 70 13.78 -1.73 2.26
N ASP A 71 14.77 -2.51 2.70
CA ASP A 71 14.88 -3.01 4.07
C ASP A 71 14.98 -1.86 5.09
N SER A 72 15.74 -0.81 4.77
CA SER A 72 15.83 0.40 5.59
C SER A 72 14.48 1.09 5.74
N VAL A 73 13.72 1.23 4.64
CA VAL A 73 12.37 1.80 4.64
C VAL A 73 11.40 0.97 5.48
N ILE A 74 11.38 -0.35 5.27
CA ILE A 74 10.50 -1.27 6.03
C ILE A 74 10.84 -1.25 7.52
N LYS A 75 12.14 -1.24 7.88
CA LYS A 75 12.58 -1.11 9.27
C LYS A 75 12.04 0.19 9.88
N ARG A 76 12.16 1.31 9.16
CA ARG A 76 11.68 2.60 9.64
C ARG A 76 10.17 2.63 9.81
N ILE A 77 9.41 2.05 8.87
CA ILE A 77 7.95 1.91 8.97
C ILE A 77 7.59 1.08 10.21
N THR A 78 8.30 -0.02 10.47
CA THR A 78 8.07 -0.88 11.63
C THR A 78 8.33 -0.15 12.94
N GLU A 79 9.41 0.64 13.02
CA GLU A 79 9.71 1.48 14.19
C GLU A 79 8.58 2.49 14.45
N LEU A 80 8.15 3.23 13.42
CA LEU A 80 7.07 4.22 13.54
C LEU A 80 5.73 3.59 13.92
N TYR A 81 5.46 2.37 13.43
CA TYR A 81 4.30 1.60 13.84
C TYR A 81 4.36 1.21 15.32
N ASN A 82 5.49 0.66 15.77
CA ASN A 82 5.69 0.28 17.17
C ASN A 82 5.64 1.46 18.13
N GLN A 83 6.02 2.67 17.66
CA GLN A 83 5.90 3.92 18.40
C GLN A 83 4.47 4.49 18.42
N GLY A 84 3.54 3.91 17.66
CA GLY A 84 2.17 4.39 17.54
C GLY A 84 2.00 5.60 16.62
N ASN A 85 3.03 6.01 15.88
CA ASN A 85 2.93 7.10 14.91
C ASN A 85 2.16 6.69 13.64
N ILE A 86 2.16 5.40 13.31
CA ILE A 86 1.36 4.83 12.22
C ILE A 86 0.18 4.10 12.85
N ILE A 87 -1.01 4.65 12.63
CA ILE A 87 -2.28 4.06 13.08
C ILE A 87 -3.05 3.46 11.89
N PRO A 88 -3.91 2.46 12.11
CA PRO A 88 -4.77 1.94 11.06
C PRO A 88 -5.65 3.03 10.44
N ILE A 89 -5.74 3.05 9.11
CA ILE A 89 -6.61 3.98 8.37
C ILE A 89 -8.07 3.71 8.73
N ARG A 90 -8.81 4.77 9.03
CA ARG A 90 -10.26 4.75 9.33
C ARG A 90 -10.98 5.83 8.52
N PRO A 91 -12.25 5.62 8.13
CA PRO A 91 -13.04 4.40 8.33
C PRO A 91 -12.55 3.25 7.43
N VAL A 92 -12.97 2.03 7.76
CA VAL A 92 -12.80 0.86 6.88
C VAL A 92 -14.17 0.48 6.33
N THR A 93 -14.32 0.57 5.02
CA THR A 93 -15.49 0.07 4.30
C THR A 93 -15.21 -1.37 3.92
N LEU A 94 -16.05 -2.30 4.37
CA LEU A 94 -15.87 -3.73 4.14
C LEU A 94 -16.93 -4.24 3.15
N PHE A 95 -16.48 -4.92 2.10
CA PHE A 95 -17.34 -5.69 1.19
C PHE A 95 -17.01 -7.18 1.32
N GLU A 96 -17.97 -8.05 1.07
CA GLU A 96 -17.70 -9.48 0.94
C GLU A 96 -17.02 -9.76 -0.42
N ALA A 97 -16.23 -10.83 -0.52
CA ALA A 97 -15.50 -11.13 -1.76
C ALA A 97 -16.43 -11.34 -2.97
N HIS A 98 -17.65 -11.85 -2.75
CA HIS A 98 -18.63 -12.01 -3.83
C HIS A 98 -19.22 -10.68 -4.31
N ASP A 99 -19.07 -9.60 -3.54
CA ASP A 99 -19.51 -8.23 -3.89
C ASP A 99 -18.38 -7.40 -4.52
N ILE A 100 -17.35 -8.04 -5.08
CA ILE A 100 -16.19 -7.35 -5.65
C ILE A 100 -16.58 -6.29 -6.70
N ALA A 101 -17.56 -6.58 -7.54
CA ALA A 101 -18.06 -5.62 -8.54
C ALA A 101 -18.69 -4.38 -7.88
N GLU A 102 -19.32 -4.52 -6.72
CA GLU A 102 -19.84 -3.40 -5.95
C GLU A 102 -18.73 -2.60 -5.28
N ALA A 103 -17.73 -3.27 -4.71
CA ALA A 103 -16.56 -2.61 -4.14
C ALA A 103 -15.84 -1.73 -5.18
N PHE A 104 -15.69 -2.21 -6.41
CA PHE A 104 -15.12 -1.42 -7.52
C PHE A 104 -16.02 -0.26 -7.93
N ARG A 105 -17.35 -0.46 -8.02
CA ARG A 105 -18.29 0.63 -8.29
C ARG A 105 -18.23 1.71 -7.22
N TYR A 106 -18.19 1.32 -5.94
CA TYR A 106 -18.05 2.23 -4.81
C TYR A 106 -16.72 3.03 -4.89
N MET A 107 -15.62 2.36 -5.22
CA MET A 107 -14.33 3.03 -5.43
C MET A 107 -14.37 4.06 -6.58
N GLN A 108 -15.04 3.74 -7.68
CA GLN A 108 -15.13 4.59 -8.87
C GLN A 108 -16.04 5.82 -8.69
N GLN A 109 -16.91 5.83 -7.67
CA GLN A 109 -17.72 7.03 -7.32
C GLN A 109 -16.84 8.23 -6.90
N GLY A 110 -15.54 8.01 -6.68
CA GLY A 110 -14.52 9.05 -6.75
C GLY A 110 -14.10 9.68 -5.43
N ASN A 111 -14.79 9.39 -4.31
CA ASN A 111 -14.45 9.94 -2.99
C ASN A 111 -14.66 8.95 -1.81
N PRO A 112 -14.20 7.68 -1.88
CA PRO A 112 -14.20 6.82 -0.69
C PRO A 112 -13.26 7.42 0.38
N ILE A 113 -13.78 7.60 1.60
CA ILE A 113 -12.96 8.04 2.74
C ILE A 113 -12.40 6.79 3.41
N GLY A 114 -11.08 6.78 3.68
CA GLY A 114 -10.41 5.71 4.38
C GLY A 114 -10.04 4.53 3.48
N LYS A 115 -10.24 3.30 3.95
CA LYS A 115 -9.79 2.07 3.25
C LYS A 115 -10.96 1.18 2.89
N ILE A 116 -11.00 0.72 1.64
CA ILE A 116 -11.90 -0.33 1.18
C ILE A 116 -11.19 -1.69 1.35
N ASN A 117 -11.82 -2.61 2.07
CA ASN A 117 -11.34 -3.97 2.28
C ASN A 117 -12.34 -4.99 1.71
N LEU A 118 -11.82 -6.11 1.21
CA LEU A 118 -12.61 -7.29 0.86
C LEU A 118 -12.46 -8.34 1.96
N ARG A 119 -13.57 -8.85 2.48
CA ARG A 119 -13.58 -10.06 3.31
C ARG A 119 -13.53 -11.27 2.39
N MET A 120 -12.40 -11.96 2.39
CA MET A 120 -12.30 -13.25 1.72
C MET A 120 -13.12 -14.30 2.49
N PRO A 121 -13.77 -15.26 1.81
CA PRO A 121 -14.49 -16.34 2.47
C PRO A 121 -13.54 -17.11 3.40
N ASP A 122 -14.06 -17.61 4.51
CA ASP A 122 -13.28 -18.49 5.39
C ASP A 122 -12.86 -19.73 4.59
N GLY A 123 -11.54 -19.96 4.51
CA GLY A 123 -10.91 -20.93 3.60
C GLY A 123 -11.24 -22.40 3.87
N SER A 124 -12.45 -22.85 3.53
CA SER A 124 -12.66 -24.22 3.07
C SER A 124 -12.37 -24.38 1.57
N CYS A 125 -12.11 -23.28 0.86
CA CYS A 125 -11.67 -23.31 -0.54
C CYS A 125 -10.19 -22.89 -0.62
N VAL A 126 -9.30 -23.89 -0.66
CA VAL A 126 -8.00 -23.73 -1.31
C VAL A 126 -8.29 -23.30 -2.75
N PRO A 127 -7.76 -22.16 -3.24
CA PRO A 127 -7.89 -21.80 -4.64
C PRO A 127 -7.48 -22.96 -5.54
N GLU A 128 -8.19 -23.21 -6.65
CA GLU A 128 -7.87 -24.37 -7.51
C GLU A 128 -6.40 -24.36 -7.98
N SER A 129 -5.83 -23.15 -8.15
CA SER A 129 -4.41 -22.92 -8.47
C SER A 129 -3.44 -23.47 -7.43
N ASP A 130 -3.83 -23.47 -6.16
CA ASP A 130 -2.95 -23.84 -5.05
C ASP A 130 -3.02 -25.35 -4.79
N LYS A 131 -4.09 -26.01 -5.24
CA LYS A 131 -4.23 -27.48 -5.17
C LYS A 131 -3.18 -28.19 -6.01
N GLU A 132 -2.80 -27.64 -7.16
CA GLU A 132 -1.80 -28.24 -8.04
C GLU A 132 -0.42 -28.28 -7.37
N ILE A 133 -0.03 -27.18 -6.71
CA ILE A 133 1.23 -27.08 -5.95
C ILE A 133 1.22 -28.02 -4.74
N ILE A 134 0.10 -28.12 -4.02
CA ILE A 134 -0.06 -29.05 -2.88
C ILE A 134 0.13 -30.49 -3.37
N CYS A 135 -0.57 -30.88 -4.44
CA CYS A 135 -0.50 -32.23 -5.01
C CYS A 135 0.92 -32.57 -5.50
N GLU A 136 1.62 -31.63 -6.14
CA GLU A 136 3.00 -31.83 -6.60
C GLU A 136 3.95 -32.13 -5.42
N HIS A 137 3.81 -31.38 -4.33
CA HIS A 137 4.66 -31.52 -3.16
C HIS A 137 4.33 -32.80 -2.37
N GLU A 138 3.05 -33.19 -2.29
CA GLU A 138 2.64 -34.47 -1.71
C GLU A 138 3.14 -35.65 -2.55
N ALA A 139 3.10 -35.56 -3.88
CA ALA A 139 3.66 -36.56 -4.79
C ALA A 139 5.19 -36.69 -4.68
N ALA A 140 5.87 -35.61 -4.31
CA ALA A 140 7.30 -35.61 -3.97
C ALA A 140 7.61 -36.18 -2.57
N GLY A 141 6.60 -36.63 -1.83
CA GLY A 141 6.74 -37.24 -0.50
C GLY A 141 6.74 -36.25 0.67
N CYS A 142 6.39 -34.99 0.43
CA CYS A 142 6.23 -33.99 1.49
C CYS A 142 4.86 -34.10 2.15
N HIS A 143 4.80 -33.95 3.49
CA HIS A 143 3.53 -33.70 4.15
C HIS A 143 3.19 -32.21 4.03
N VAL A 144 2.14 -31.89 3.28
CA VAL A 144 1.70 -30.51 3.06
C VAL A 144 0.46 -30.25 3.91
N GLN A 145 0.51 -29.21 4.74
CA GLN A 145 -0.63 -28.77 5.54
C GLN A 145 -0.86 -27.27 5.32
N CYS A 146 -2.02 -26.93 4.77
CA CYS A 146 -2.45 -25.54 4.68
C CYS A 146 -2.91 -25.05 6.05
N VAL A 147 -2.24 -24.04 6.59
CA VAL A 147 -2.65 -23.39 7.85
C VAL A 147 -3.10 -21.96 7.57
N ARG A 148 -4.26 -21.60 8.13
CA ARG A 148 -4.79 -20.23 8.06
C ARG A 148 -3.84 -19.27 8.80
N GLY A 149 -3.42 -18.19 8.13
CA GLY A 149 -2.56 -17.20 8.75
C GLY A 149 -2.03 -16.14 7.79
N ILE A 150 -1.23 -15.21 8.34
CA ILE A 150 -0.47 -14.21 7.58
C ILE A 150 0.99 -14.53 7.84
N VAL A 151 1.78 -14.77 6.79
CA VAL A 151 3.21 -15.13 6.93
C VAL A 151 4.01 -14.03 7.62
N ALA A 152 3.62 -12.76 7.45
CA ALA A 152 4.23 -11.63 8.15
C ALA A 152 3.82 -11.52 9.64
N SER A 153 2.87 -12.32 10.13
CA SER A 153 2.43 -12.29 11.53
C SER A 153 3.15 -13.37 12.34
N PRO A 154 4.04 -13.01 13.31
CA PRO A 154 4.78 -13.99 14.09
C PRO A 154 3.88 -14.94 14.90
N THR A 155 2.68 -14.49 15.29
CA THR A 155 1.71 -15.34 16.01
C THR A 155 1.10 -16.40 15.09
N HIS A 156 0.77 -16.03 13.85
CA HIS A 156 0.23 -16.96 12.87
C HIS A 156 1.28 -17.97 12.42
N VAL A 157 2.52 -17.54 12.21
CA VAL A 157 3.64 -18.45 11.89
C VAL A 157 3.86 -19.46 13.02
N ARG A 158 3.90 -19.00 14.28
CA ARG A 158 4.03 -19.91 15.44
C ARG A 158 2.88 -20.92 15.53
N SER A 159 1.65 -20.46 15.31
CA SER A 159 0.46 -21.33 15.28
C SER A 159 0.57 -22.37 14.15
N ALA A 160 1.02 -21.96 12.97
CA ALA A 160 1.23 -22.89 11.85
C ALA A 160 2.27 -23.96 12.17
N VAL A 161 3.43 -23.56 12.70
CA VAL A 161 4.49 -24.50 13.10
C VAL A 161 4.01 -25.46 14.19
N SER A 162 3.21 -25.01 15.17
CA SER A 162 2.68 -25.88 16.21
C SER A 162 1.63 -26.89 15.72
N ASN A 163 0.96 -26.60 14.60
CA ASN A 163 -0.04 -27.47 14.02
C ASN A 163 0.54 -28.50 13.05
N CYS A 164 1.76 -28.27 12.52
CA CYS A 164 2.46 -29.23 11.70
C CYS A 164 2.85 -30.46 12.54
N LYS A 165 2.29 -31.62 12.21
CA LYS A 165 2.76 -32.89 12.76
C LYS A 165 4.16 -33.16 12.21
N ARG A 166 5.14 -33.43 13.10
CA ARG A 166 6.44 -33.95 12.67
C ARG A 166 6.23 -35.33 12.02
N PRO A 167 6.98 -35.66 10.96
CA PRO A 167 6.93 -36.99 10.37
C PRO A 167 7.23 -38.09 11.38
#